data_AF-A0A8T1BKX2-F1
#
_entry.id   AF-A0A8T1BKX2-F1
#
_cell.length_a   1.000
_cell.length_b   1.000
_cell.length_c   1.000
_cell.angle_alpha   90.00
_cell.angle_beta   90.00
_cell.angle_gamma   90.00
#
_symmetry.space_group_name_H-M   'P 1'
#
loop_
_entity.id
_entity.type
_entity.pdbx_description
1 polymer ?
#
loop_
_entity_poly.entity_id
_entity_poly.type
_entity_poly.pdbx_seq_one_letter_code
_entity_poly.pdbx_strand_id
1 'polypeptide(L)'
;MRHLLAFTPILDDTNQNTASHSDFIHRTLEYLTTGPPGAVCLIEDNCTTNLATARLFGVPLLECFSHRLNLAGERVLKAYAKELDLVAKVMRKLRLHDIYAS
;
A
#
# COMPACT_ATOMS: atom_id res chain seq x y z
N MET A 1 -21.16 -0.22 -9.66
CA MET A 1 -20.26 0.95 -9.76
C MET A 1 -19.26 0.90 -8.61
N ARG A 2 -18.00 1.28 -8.85
CA ARG A 2 -16.97 1.47 -7.81
C ARG A 2 -16.72 2.97 -7.72
N HIS A 3 -16.85 3.56 -6.53
CA HIS A 3 -16.63 4.98 -6.30
C HIS A 3 -15.37 5.17 -5.46
N LEU A 4 -14.50 6.08 -5.87
CA LEU A 4 -13.40 6.55 -5.03
C LEU A 4 -13.99 7.53 -4.01
N LEU A 5 -13.87 7.21 -2.72
CA LEU A 5 -14.43 8.04 -1.66
C LEU A 5 -13.50 9.20 -1.28
N ALA A 6 -12.21 8.91 -1.12
CA ALA A 6 -11.20 9.90 -0.80
C ALA A 6 -9.81 9.44 -1.24
N PHE A 7 -8.90 10.40 -1.34
CA PHE A 7 -7.48 10.16 -1.55
C PHE A 7 -6.70 11.13 -0.66
N THR A 8 -5.72 10.63 0.09
CA THR A 8 -4.84 11.46 0.92
C THR A 8 -3.47 11.54 0.26
N PRO A 9 -2.96 12.76 -0.04
CA PRO A 9 -1.61 12.91 -0.55
C PRO A 9 -0.59 12.55 0.53
N ILE A 10 0.53 11.95 0.13
CA ILE A 10 1.66 11.69 1.03
C ILE A 10 2.40 13.01 1.25
N LEU A 11 1.95 13.78 2.24
CA LEU A 11 2.55 15.07 2.64
C LEU A 11 3.77 14.87 3.55
N ASP A 12 3.75 13.82 4.36
CA ASP A 12 4.82 13.39 5.26
C ASP A 12 5.00 11.88 5.10
N ASP A 13 6.05 11.48 4.39
CA ASP A 13 6.36 10.07 4.15
C ASP A 13 6.95 9.38 5.38
N THR A 14 7.32 10.15 6.41
CA THR A 14 7.81 9.61 7.68
C THR A 14 6.68 9.20 8.63
N ASN A 15 5.44 9.63 8.37
CA ASN A 15 4.31 9.44 9.26
C ASN A 15 3.13 8.70 8.60
N GLN A 16 3.38 7.43 8.24
CA GLN A 16 2.36 6.49 7.73
C GLN A 16 1.95 5.47 8.80
N ASN A 17 1.69 5.96 10.01
CA ASN A 17 1.38 5.12 11.15
C ASN A 17 -0.11 4.70 11.17
N THR A 18 -0.41 3.67 11.96
CA THR A 18 -1.75 3.10 12.09
C THR A 18 -2.81 4.11 12.54
N ALA A 19 -2.48 5.02 13.46
CA ALA A 19 -3.43 6.01 13.97
C ALA A 19 -3.82 7.02 12.87
N SER A 20 -2.84 7.51 12.11
CA SER A 20 -3.07 8.42 10.98
C SER A 20 -3.96 7.78 9.90
N HIS A 21 -3.70 6.52 9.56
CA HIS A 21 -4.53 5.76 8.62
C HIS A 21 -5.96 5.60 9.16
N SER A 22 -6.08 5.24 10.45
CA SER A 22 -7.36 4.99 11.08
C SER A 22 -8.24 6.25 11.10
N ASP A 23 -7.67 7.36 11.56
CA ASP A 23 -8.33 8.66 11.63
C ASP A 23 -8.80 9.16 10.26
N PHE A 24 -7.98 8.98 9.22
CA PHE A 24 -8.34 9.39 7.87
C PHE A 24 -9.57 8.62 7.35
N ILE A 25 -9.58 7.29 7.51
CA ILE A 25 -10.71 6.46 7.07
C ILE A 25 -11.97 6.82 7.86
N HIS A 26 -11.86 6.97 9.19
CA HIS A 26 -13.00 7.35 10.04
C HIS A 26 -13.61 8.69 9.62
N ARG A 27 -12.78 9.75 9.51
CA ARG A 27 -13.25 11.08 9.11
C ARG A 27 -13.86 11.10 7.72
N THR A 28 -13.29 10.32 6.78
CA THR A 28 -13.84 10.19 5.43
C THR A 28 -15.24 9.57 5.47
N LEU A 29 -15.40 8.48 6.22
CA LEU A 29 -16.67 7.79 6.33
C LEU A 29 -17.71 8.65 7.09
N GLU A 30 -17.32 9.33 8.17
CA GLU A 30 -18.18 10.28 8.90
C GLU A 30 -18.64 11.44 8.00
N TYR A 31 -17.76 11.96 7.15
CA TYR A 31 -18.11 13.06 6.23
C TYR A 31 -19.09 12.61 5.13
N LEU A 32 -18.95 11.38 4.64
CA LEU A 32 -19.70 10.88 3.47
C LEU A 32 -20.97 10.10 3.85
N THR A 33 -21.12 9.67 5.11
CA THR A 33 -22.25 8.85 5.56
C THR A 33 -23.06 9.56 6.64
N THR A 34 -24.39 9.45 6.58
CA THR A 34 -25.32 10.12 7.52
C THR A 34 -25.65 9.27 8.77
N GLY A 35 -24.95 8.16 8.99
CA GLY A 35 -25.13 7.25 10.13
C GLY A 35 -23.83 6.48 10.42
N PRO A 36 -23.74 5.68 11.50
CA PRO A 36 -22.48 5.04 11.89
C PRO A 36 -21.96 4.17 10.75
N PRO A 37 -20.77 4.47 10.20
CA PRO A 37 -20.24 3.74 9.07
C PRO A 37 -19.82 2.34 9.52
N GLY A 38 -20.68 1.36 9.27
CA GLY A 38 -20.37 -0.04 9.47
C GLY A 38 -19.44 -0.54 8.37
N ALA A 39 -18.17 -0.16 8.40
CA ALA A 39 -17.16 -0.88 7.63
C ALA A 39 -17.24 -2.37 8.03
N VAL A 40 -17.51 -3.25 7.08
CA VAL A 40 -17.66 -4.69 7.36
C VAL A 40 -16.30 -5.39 7.38
N CYS A 41 -15.33 -4.85 6.63
CA CYS A 41 -13.96 -5.32 6.54
C CYS A 41 -13.07 -4.25 5.91
N LEU A 42 -11.75 -4.35 6.11
CA LEU A 42 -10.76 -3.67 5.30
C LEU A 42 -10.17 -4.65 4.28
N ILE A 43 -10.00 -4.21 3.03
CA ILE A 43 -9.33 -4.99 1.97
C ILE A 43 -8.03 -4.29 1.64
N GLU A 44 -6.93 -4.76 2.21
CA GLU A 44 -5.61 -4.13 2.06
C GLU A 44 -4.52 -5.21 1.97
N ASP A 45 -3.27 -4.82 1.73
CA ASP A 45 -2.17 -5.77 1.90
C ASP A 45 -2.00 -6.15 3.39
N ASN A 46 -1.36 -7.29 3.65
CA ASN A 46 -1.12 -7.77 5.02
C ASN A 46 0.12 -7.11 5.66
N CYS A 47 0.41 -5.84 5.35
CA CYS A 47 1.46 -5.15 6.07
C CYS A 47 1.04 -4.90 7.52
N THR A 48 2.03 -4.72 8.40
CA THR A 48 1.81 -4.55 9.84
C THR A 48 0.91 -3.36 10.16
N THR A 49 1.03 -2.28 9.39
CA THR A 49 0.22 -1.06 9.56
C THR A 49 -1.25 -1.35 9.28
N ASN A 50 -1.57 -1.99 8.14
CA ASN A 50 -2.93 -2.29 7.71
C ASN A 50 -3.62 -3.31 8.62
N LEU A 51 -2.87 -4.32 9.08
CA LEU A 51 -3.37 -5.26 10.10
C LEU A 51 -3.70 -4.55 11.41
N ALA A 52 -2.85 -3.62 11.85
CA ALA A 52 -3.12 -2.82 13.04
C ALA A 52 -4.31 -1.87 12.83
N THR A 53 -4.49 -1.31 11.63
CA THR A 53 -5.60 -0.41 11.29
C THR A 53 -6.93 -1.15 11.36
N ALA A 54 -7.01 -2.36 10.78
CA ALA A 54 -8.21 -3.21 10.86
C ALA A 54 -8.56 -3.57 12.31
N ARG A 55 -7.55 -3.83 13.15
CA ARG A 55 -7.73 -4.07 14.59
C ARG A 55 -8.27 -2.84 15.32
N LEU A 56 -7.76 -1.64 15.02
CA LEU A 56 -8.28 -0.39 15.59
C LEU A 56 -9.72 -0.13 15.16
N PHE A 57 -10.06 -0.43 13.91
CA PHE A 57 -11.43 -0.36 13.39
C PHE A 57 -12.37 -1.42 13.97
N GLY A 58 -11.84 -2.49 14.56
CA GLY A 58 -12.62 -3.62 15.06
C GLY A 58 -13.23 -4.49 13.94
N VAL A 59 -12.62 -4.51 12.76
CA VAL A 59 -13.12 -5.23 11.57
C VAL A 59 -12.09 -6.24 11.06
N PRO A 60 -12.51 -7.30 10.35
CA PRO A 60 -11.56 -8.22 9.72
C PRO A 60 -10.76 -7.54 8.60
N LEU A 61 -9.49 -7.92 8.47
CA LEU A 61 -8.66 -7.62 7.31
C LEU A 61 -8.75 -8.77 6.30
N LEU A 62 -9.11 -8.44 5.05
CA LEU A 62 -9.06 -9.35 3.92
C LEU A 62 -7.82 -9.03 3.08
N GLU A 63 -6.89 -9.99 2.97
CA GLU A 63 -5.66 -9.80 2.24
C GLU A 63 -5.91 -9.53 0.74
N CYS A 64 -5.31 -8.48 0.20
CA CYS A 64 -5.32 -8.22 -1.22
C CYS A 64 -4.41 -9.21 -1.97
N PHE A 65 -4.95 -9.83 -3.03
CA PHE A 65 -4.24 -10.80 -3.88
C PHE A 65 -2.96 -10.24 -4.51
N SER A 66 -2.85 -8.92 -4.68
CA SER A 66 -1.64 -8.27 -5.22
C SER A 66 -0.41 -8.50 -4.33
N HIS A 67 -0.57 -8.52 -3.01
CA HIS A 67 0.53 -8.80 -2.09
C HIS A 67 1.01 -10.26 -2.22
N ARG A 68 0.06 -11.20 -2.30
CA ARG A 68 0.35 -12.62 -2.55
C ARG A 68 1.03 -12.84 -3.90
N LEU A 69 0.61 -12.08 -4.92
CA LEU A 69 1.26 -12.09 -6.24
C LEU A 69 2.69 -11.56 -6.16
N ASN A 70 2.93 -10.46 -5.42
CA ASN A 70 4.27 -9.92 -5.23
C ASN A 70 5.19 -10.92 -4.53
N LEU A 71 4.71 -11.60 -3.48
CA LEU A 71 5.46 -12.63 -2.77
C LEU A 71 5.71 -13.88 -3.63
N ALA A 72 4.74 -14.27 -4.47
CA ALA A 72 4.93 -15.36 -5.43
C ALA A 72 5.98 -14.98 -6.48
N GLY A 73 5.92 -13.76 -7.01
CA GLY A 73 6.92 -13.20 -7.91
C GLY A 73 8.32 -13.23 -7.30
N GLU A 74 8.48 -12.76 -6.06
CA GLU A 74 9.74 -12.82 -5.33
C GLU A 74 10.29 -14.25 -5.25
N ARG A 75 9.44 -15.22 -4.88
CA ARG A 75 9.85 -16.64 -4.77
C ARG A 75 10.32 -17.22 -6.10
N VAL A 76 9.62 -16.93 -7.19
CA VAL A 76 10.00 -17.36 -8.54
C VAL A 76 11.30 -16.71 -8.99
N LEU A 77 11.41 -15.40 -8.77
CA LEU A 77 12.54 -14.59 -9.21
C LEU A 77 13.81 -14.82 -8.39
N LYS A 78 13.70 -15.40 -7.18
CA LYS A 78 14.84 -15.75 -6.33
C LYS A 78 15.85 -16.69 -7.02
N ALA A 79 15.39 -17.55 -7.93
CA ALA A 79 16.26 -18.40 -8.74
C ALA A 79 17.17 -17.62 -9.71
N TYR A 80 16.80 -16.38 -10.04
CA TYR A 80 17.46 -15.51 -11.01
C TYR A 80 18.17 -14.31 -10.34
N ALA A 81 18.60 -14.46 -9.09
CA ALA A 81 19.15 -13.36 -8.30
C ALA A 81 20.36 -12.66 -8.95
N LYS A 82 21.20 -13.40 -9.70
CA LYS A 82 22.37 -12.84 -10.40
C LYS A 82 21.96 -11.99 -11.59
N GLU A 83 21.02 -12.47 -12.38
CA GLU A 83 20.45 -11.80 -13.53
C GLU A 83 19.71 -10.54 -13.09
N LEU A 84 18.96 -10.62 -12.00
CA LEU A 84 18.27 -9.46 -11.41
C LEU A 84 19.26 -8.38 -10.95
N ASP A 85 20.39 -8.76 -10.37
CA ASP A 85 21.43 -7.78 -10.00
C ASP A 85 22.05 -7.11 -11.24
N LEU A 86 22.28 -7.86 -12.32
CA LEU A 86 22.75 -7.31 -13.60
C LEU A 86 21.73 -6.33 -14.20
N VAL A 87 20.45 -6.70 -14.24
CA VAL A 87 19.36 -5.81 -14.69
C VAL A 87 19.31 -4.55 -13.82
N ALA A 88 19.39 -4.68 -12.49
CA ALA A 88 19.39 -3.56 -11.56
C ALA A 88 20.61 -2.63 -11.75
N LYS A 89 21.78 -3.17 -12.10
CA LYS A 89 22.97 -2.38 -12.47
C LYS A 89 22.73 -1.57 -13.75
N VAL A 90 22.16 -2.19 -14.78
CA VAL A 90 21.84 -1.49 -16.04
C VAL A 90 20.80 -0.39 -15.81
N MET A 91 19.71 -0.70 -15.10
CA MET A 91 18.66 0.28 -14.80
C MET A 91 19.18 1.49 -14.03
N ARG A 92 20.10 1.30 -13.07
CA ARG A 92 20.74 2.42 -12.35
C ARG A 92 21.59 3.29 -13.27
N LYS A 93 22.36 2.69 -14.18
CA LYS A 93 23.17 3.45 -15.14
C LYS A 93 22.32 4.27 -16.09
N LEU A 94 21.23 3.71 -16.60
CA LEU A 94 20.29 4.42 -17.47
C LEU A 94 19.58 5.56 -16.74
N ARG A 95 19.13 5.34 -15.50
CA ARG A 95 18.52 6.39 -14.67
C ARG A 95 19.46 7.59 -14.46
N LEU A 96 20.75 7.33 -14.22
CA LEU A 96 21.74 8.39 -14.06
C LEU A 96 21.97 9.15 -15.37
N HIS A 97 21.98 8.45 -16.51
CA HIS A 97 22.09 9.09 -17.82
C HIS A 97 20.95 10.09 -18.05
N ASP A 98 19.71 9.75 -17.71
CA ASP A 98 18.56 10.66 -17.88
C ASP A 98 18.63 11.91 -16.97
N ILE A 99 19.25 11.78 -15.79
CA ILE A 99 19.43 12.91 -14.84
C ILE A 99 20.56 13.85 -15.27
N TYR A 100 21.65 13.33 -15.85
CA TYR A 100 22.79 14.15 -16.29
C TYR A 100 22.70 14.60 -17.76
N ALA A 101 21.71 14.11 -18.52
CA ALA A 101 21.42 14.52 -19.89
C ALA A 101 20.26 15.52 -20.01
N SER A 102 19.67 15.95 -18.89
CA SER A 102 18.67 17.03 -18.78
C SER A 102 19.31 18.31 -18.23
#